data_AF-A0A0F9K5F2-F1
#
_entry.id   AF-A0A0F9K5F2-F1
#
_cell.length_a   1.000
_cell.length_b   1.000
_cell.length_c   1.000
_cell.angle_alpha   90.00
_cell.angle_beta   90.00
_cell.angle_gamma   90.00
#
_symmetry.space_group_name_H-M   'P 1'
#
loop_
_entity.id
_entity.type
_entity.pdbx_description
1 polymer ?
#
loop_
_entity_poly.entity_id
_entity_poly.type
_entity_poly.pdbx_seq_one_letter_code
_entity_poly.pdbx_strand_id
1 'polypeptide(L)' 'IVGNQSTPFDYDEITGKIIRAEVLIEFESVEIAAKLDWVDDLQYPLMFIENIKEVK' A
#
# COMPACT_ATOMS: atom_id res chain seq x y z
N ILE A 1 -11.31 6.59 10.38
CA ILE A 1 -10.51 6.53 11.62
C ILE A 1 -11.15 7.52 12.58
N VAL A 2 -11.89 7.02 13.56
CA VAL A 2 -12.49 7.84 14.63
C VAL A 2 -11.93 7.25 15.91
N GLY A 3 -10.73 7.71 16.27
CA GLY A 3 -9.98 7.19 17.42
C GLY A 3 -10.67 7.60 18.73
N ASN A 4 -10.92 6.64 19.60
CA ASN A 4 -11.38 6.91 20.96
C ASN A 4 -10.16 7.21 21.83
N GLN A 5 -9.63 8.42 21.72
CA GLN A 5 -8.38 8.81 22.40
C GLN A 5 -8.63 9.04 23.89
N SER A 6 -8.23 8.08 24.72
CA SER A 6 -8.41 8.18 26.18
C SER A 6 -7.21 8.83 26.88
N THR A 7 -6.06 8.93 26.20
CA THR A 7 -4.83 9.56 26.71
C THR A 7 -4.10 10.38 25.62
N PRO A 8 -3.29 11.38 25.97
CA PRO A 8 -2.60 12.26 24.99
C PRO A 8 -1.50 11.57 24.16
N PHE A 9 -1.25 10.28 24.40
CA PHE A 9 -0.31 9.44 23.64
C PHE A 9 -1.01 8.34 22.85
N ASP A 10 -2.35 8.32 22.85
CA ASP A 10 -3.19 7.32 22.20
C ASP A 10 -3.33 7.63 20.69
N TYR A 11 -2.20 7.76 20.02
CA TYR A 11 -2.15 7.95 18.57
C TYR A 11 -2.36 6.60 17.89
N ASP A 12 -3.15 6.59 16.81
CA ASP A 12 -3.28 5.40 15.98
C ASP A 12 -1.93 5.08 15.31
N GLU A 13 -1.43 3.87 15.53
CA GLU A 13 -0.20 3.40 14.88
C GLU A 13 -0.45 3.05 13.40
N ILE A 14 0.44 3.52 12.52
CA ILE A 14 0.44 3.11 11.12
C ILE A 14 1.01 1.70 11.03
N THR A 15 0.11 0.71 10.99
CA THR A 15 0.48 -0.71 10.84
C THR A 15 0.24 -1.18 9.41
N GLY A 16 0.90 -2.26 8.99
CA GLY A 16 0.73 -2.85 7.65
C GLY A 16 -0.72 -3.20 7.28
N LYS A 17 -1.63 -3.37 8.26
CA LYS A 17 -3.07 -3.55 8.02
C LYS A 17 -3.77 -2.31 7.47
N ILE A 18 -3.21 -1.14 7.70
CA ILE A 18 -3.83 0.16 7.41
C ILE A 18 -3.14 0.84 6.23
N ILE A 19 -1.89 0.48 5.92
CA ILE A 19 -1.16 1.04 4.78
C ILE A 19 -1.70 0.46 3.48
N ARG A 20 -2.09 1.36 2.58
CA ARG A 20 -2.35 1.07 1.17
C ARG A 20 -1.54 2.03 0.34
N ALA A 21 -0.76 1.52 -0.59
CA ALA A 21 0.09 2.34 -1.45
C ALA A 21 0.09 1.82 -2.88
N GLU A 22 0.22 2.77 -3.81
CA GLU A 22 0.41 2.51 -5.23
C GLU A 22 1.65 3.28 -5.69
N VAL A 23 2.50 2.62 -6.47
CA VAL A 23 3.71 3.18 -7.04
C VAL A 23 3.66 2.97 -8.55
N LEU A 24 3.69 4.07 -9.29
CA LEU A 24 3.84 4.08 -10.73
C LEU A 24 5.29 4.39 -11.06
N ILE A 25 5.94 3.51 -11.81
CA ILE A 25 7.34 3.63 -12.23
C ILE A 25 7.36 3.71 -13.75
N GLU A 26 7.97 4.76 -14.27
CA GLU A 26 8.19 4.96 -15.69
C GLU A 26 9.69 4.82 -15.99
N PHE A 27 10.03 3.95 -16.92
CA PHE A 27 11.39 3.81 -17.42
C PHE A 27 11.39 3.49 -18.91
N GLU A 28 11.97 4.38 -19.71
CA GLU A 28 11.95 4.31 -21.18
C GLU A 28 10.53 4.13 -21.73
N SER A 29 10.27 3.08 -22.50
CA SER A 29 8.95 2.73 -23.03
C SER A 29 8.19 1.78 -22.11
N VAL A 30 8.51 1.69 -20.82
CA VAL A 30 7.86 0.76 -19.89
C VAL A 30 7.26 1.51 -18.71
N GLU A 31 5.99 1.21 -18.45
CA GLU A 31 5.25 1.64 -17.26
C GLU A 31 4.95 0.43 -16.38
N ILE A 32 5.26 0.55 -15.08
CA ILE A 32 5.01 -0.47 -14.06
C ILE A 32 4.10 0.11 -12.99
N ALA A 33 3.00 -0.58 -12.70
CA ALA A 33 2.15 -0.31 -11.55
C ALA A 33 2.42 -1.36 -10.47
N ALA A 34 2.89 -0.92 -9.31
CA ALA A 34 3.12 -1.76 -8.14
C ALA A 34 2.22 -1.31 -6.98
N LYS A 35 1.78 -2.27 -6.15
CA LYS A 35 0.88 -2.02 -5.02
C LYS A 35 1.38 -2.67 -3.75
N LEU A 36 1.05 -2.03 -2.63
CA LEU A 36 1.08 -2.59 -1.29
C LEU A 36 -0.33 -2.56 -0.74
N ASP A 37 -0.87 -3.74 -0.44
CA ASP A 37 -2.18 -3.88 0.21
C ASP A 37 -2.20 -5.05 1.21
N TRP A 38 -3.12 -4.98 2.16
CA TRP A 38 -3.35 -6.06 3.10
C TRP A 38 -4.17 -7.17 2.45
N VAL A 39 -3.63 -8.39 2.41
CA VAL A 39 -4.32 -9.57 1.87
C VAL A 39 -4.86 -10.40 3.04
N ASP A 40 -6.18 -10.42 3.21
CA ASP A 40 -6.84 -11.08 4.34
C ASP A 40 -6.57 -12.59 4.40
N ASP A 41 -6.57 -13.28 3.25
CA ASP A 41 -6.31 -14.72 3.20
C ASP A 41 -4.89 -15.08 3.67
N LEU A 42 -3.94 -14.16 3.47
CA LEU A 42 -2.54 -14.31 3.88
C LEU A 42 -2.25 -13.67 5.24
N GLN A 43 -3.18 -12.87 5.76
CA GLN A 43 -2.98 -12.01 6.93
C GLN A 43 -1.65 -11.23 6.82
N TYR A 44 -1.36 -10.66 5.64
CA TYR A 44 -0.05 -10.07 5.33
C TYR A 44 -0.16 -8.82 4.44
N PRO A 45 0.64 -7.76 4.70
CA PRO A 45 0.74 -6.61 3.80
C PRO A 45 1.63 -6.96 2.61
N LEU A 46 1.00 -7.36 1.51
CA LEU A 46 1.69 -7.87 0.34
C LEU A 46 2.09 -6.73 -0.60
N MET A 47 3.37 -6.72 -0.99
CA MET A 47 3.86 -5.93 -2.12
C MET A 47 3.85 -6.79 -3.38
N PHE A 48 3.28 -6.28 -4.47
CA PHE A 48 3.24 -6.99 -5.74
C PHE A 48 3.17 -6.03 -6.93
N ILE A 49 3.54 -6.54 -8.10
CA ILE A 49 3.37 -5.84 -9.38
C ILE A 49 1.96 -6.12 -9.88
N GLU A 50 1.17 -5.08 -10.03
CA GLU A 50 -0.18 -5.18 -10.58
C GLU A 50 -0.15 -5.28 -12.10
N ASN A 51 0.66 -4.45 -12.76
CA ASN A 51 0.73 -4.42 -14.22
C ASN A 51 2.11 -3.95 -14.70
N ILE A 52 2.51 -4.47 -15.86
CA ILE A 52 3.65 -4.01 -16.64
C ILE A 52 3.14 -3.80 -18.06
N LYS A 53 3.31 -2.59 -18.61
CA LYS A 53 2.91 -2.28 -19.99
C LYS A 53 4.02 -1.53 -20.72
N GLU A 54 4.12 -1.82 -22.02
CA GLU A 54 4.94 -1.03 -22.93
C GLU A 54 4.11 0.16 -23.44
N VAL A 55 4.71 1.34 -23.41
CA VAL A 55 4.14 2.63 -23.82
C VAL A 55 4.89 3.06 -25.07
N LYS A 56 4.19 3.05 -26.21
CA LYS A 56 4.73 3.38 -27.54
C LYS A 56 4.63 4.86 -27.85
#